data_AF-A0A7Y6AD42-F1
#
_entry.id   AF-A0A7Y6AD42-F1
#
_cell.length_a   1.000
_cell.length_b   1.000
_cell.length_c   1.000
_cell.angle_alpha   90.00
_cell.angle_beta   90.00
_cell.angle_gamma   90.00
#
_symmetry.space_group_name_H-M   'P 1'
#
loop_
_entity.id
_entity.type
_entity.pdbx_description
1 polymer ?
#
loop_
_entity_poly.entity_id
_entity_poly.type
_entity_poly.pdbx_seq_one_letter_code
_entity_poly.pdbx_strand_id
1 'polypeptide(L)' 'MTDDGTERDLDAWTDREIFTTRGHIDVIEESEGGHVLVADYRNDTWGTMRTEWRFIVENGKITHFDTAQA' A
#
# COMPACT_ATOMS: atom_id res chain seq x y z
N MET A 1 -6.86 -7.37 -3.48
CA MET A 1 -6.27 -6.21 -2.75
C MET A 1 -7.34 -5.14 -2.64
N THR A 2 -7.39 -4.38 -1.54
CA THR A 2 -8.32 -3.24 -1.45
C THR A 2 -7.62 -1.91 -1.34
N ASP A 3 -8.22 -0.90 -1.95
CA ASP A 3 -7.78 0.50 -1.89
C ASP A 3 -8.99 1.35 -1.49
N ASP A 4 -8.88 2.02 -0.35
CA ASP A 4 -9.98 2.72 0.33
C ASP A 4 -11.24 1.83 0.47
N GLY A 5 -11.04 0.57 0.86
CA GLY A 5 -12.10 -0.42 1.09
C GLY A 5 -12.76 -0.96 -0.18
N THR A 6 -12.28 -0.59 -1.37
CA THR A 6 -12.77 -1.09 -2.65
C THR A 6 -11.82 -2.15 -3.20
N GLU A 7 -12.33 -3.34 -3.54
CA GLU A 7 -11.52 -4.37 -4.21
C GLU A 7 -11.02 -3.84 -5.57
N ARG A 8 -9.72 -4.03 -5.82
CA ARG A 8 -9.05 -3.62 -7.05
C ARG A 8 -8.36 -4.81 -7.72
N ASP A 9 -8.26 -4.72 -9.03
CA ASP A 9 -7.33 -5.57 -9.78
C ASP A 9 -5.90 -5.18 -9.43
N LEU A 10 -5.12 -6.15 -8.95
CA LEU A 10 -3.78 -5.91 -8.41
C LEU A 10 -2.80 -5.41 -9.48
N ASP A 11 -2.82 -6.03 -10.66
CA ASP A 11 -1.87 -5.72 -11.72
C ASP A 11 -2.12 -4.31 -12.27
N ALA A 12 -3.39 -3.98 -12.54
CA ALA A 12 -3.77 -2.65 -13.00
C ALA A 12 -3.51 -1.56 -11.94
N TRP A 13 -3.78 -1.86 -10.66
CA TRP A 13 -3.57 -0.91 -9.57
C TRP A 13 -2.09 -0.64 -9.34
N THR A 14 -1.25 -1.67 -9.28
CA THR A 14 0.20 -1.51 -9.07
C THR A 14 0.86 -0.76 -10.22
N ASP A 15 0.46 -1.02 -11.47
CA ASP A 15 0.97 -0.27 -12.61
C ASP A 15 0.63 1.23 -12.51
N ARG A 16 -0.63 1.57 -12.20
CA ARG A 16 -1.11 2.95 -12.11
C ARG A 16 -0.54 3.70 -10.90
N GLU A 17 -0.59 3.10 -9.72
CA GLU A 17 -0.27 3.80 -8.48
C GLU A 17 1.20 3.73 -8.09
N ILE A 18 1.93 2.68 -8.50
CA ILE A 18 3.31 2.43 -8.09
C ILE A 18 4.28 2.53 -9.28
N PHE A 19 4.15 1.68 -10.30
CA PHE A 19 5.24 1.52 -11.29
C PHE A 19 5.32 2.69 -12.27
N THR A 20 4.21 3.08 -12.88
CA THR A 20 4.19 4.15 -13.89
C THR A 20 4.38 5.53 -13.26
N THR A 21 3.99 5.71 -12.00
CA THR A 21 4.00 7.00 -11.28
C THR A 21 5.14 7.15 -10.28
N ARG A 22 6.12 6.23 -10.31
CA ARG A 22 7.31 6.23 -9.45
C ARG A 22 6.96 6.29 -7.96
N GLY A 23 6.02 5.44 -7.57
CA GLY A 23 5.58 5.25 -6.19
C GLY A 23 6.76 4.98 -5.24
N HIS A 24 6.75 5.64 -4.09
CA HIS A 24 7.75 5.49 -3.05
C HIS A 24 7.06 5.48 -1.69
N ILE A 25 7.43 4.49 -0.86
CA ILE A 25 6.96 4.34 0.51
C ILE A 25 8.09 4.74 1.45
N ASP A 26 7.81 5.68 2.34
CA ASP A 26 8.63 5.96 3.52
C ASP A 26 7.86 5.51 4.77
N VAL A 27 8.24 4.37 5.35
CA VAL A 27 7.58 3.82 6.55
C VAL A 27 7.88 4.70 7.76
N ILE A 28 6.83 5.10 8.47
CA ILE A 28 6.90 5.93 9.67
C ILE A 28 6.68 5.10 10.91
N GLU A 29 5.70 4.19 10.86
CA GLU A 29 5.34 3.33 11.97
C GLU A 29 5.06 1.92 11.48
N GLU A 30 5.48 0.94 12.28
CA GLU A 30 5.23 -0.48 12.07
C GLU A 30 4.53 -1.03 13.31
N SER A 31 3.49 -1.83 13.09
CA SER A 31 2.81 -2.58 14.15
C SER A 31 2.39 -3.97 13.66
N GLU A 32 1.80 -4.76 14.58
CA GLU A 32 1.37 -6.15 14.32
C GLU A 32 2.48 -7.06 13.76
N GLY A 33 3.74 -6.79 14.12
CA GLY A 33 4.90 -7.56 13.66
C GLY A 33 5.21 -7.38 12.17
N GLY A 34 4.97 -6.20 11.62
CA GLY A 34 5.24 -5.87 10.22
C GLY A 34 4.04 -6.03 9.30
N HIS A 35 2.89 -6.46 9.83
CA HIS A 35 1.67 -6.63 9.04
C HIS A 35 0.84 -5.35 8.90
N VAL A 36 1.12 -4.33 9.71
CA VAL A 36 0.48 -3.01 9.58
C VAL A 36 1.56 -1.94 9.53
N LEU A 37 1.53 -1.10 8.49
CA LEU A 37 2.46 0.01 8.30
C LEU A 37 1.68 1.30 8.15
N VAL A 38 2.13 2.36 8.82
CA VAL A 38 1.79 3.74 8.44
C VAL A 38 2.98 4.32 7.71
N ALA A 39 2.74 4.84 6.51
CA ALA A 39 3.78 5.35 5.64
C ALA A 39 3.38 6.68 4.99
N ASP A 40 4.40 7.48 4.69
CA ASP A 40 4.28 8.54 3.70
C ASP A 40 4.47 7.92 2.32
N TYR A 41 3.36 7.75 1.62
CA TYR A 41 3.34 7.31 0.23
C TYR A 41 3.43 8.51 -0.69
N ARG A 42 4.36 8.50 -1.64
CA ARG A 42 4.43 9.54 -2.68
C ARG A 42 4.43 8.95 -4.06
N ASN A 43 3.72 9.60 -4.98
CA ASN A 43 3.82 9.34 -6.41
C ASN A 43 3.71 10.65 -7.21
N ASP A 44 3.98 10.58 -8.50
CA ASP A 44 3.95 11.75 -9.39
C ASP A 44 2.55 12.32 -9.62
N THR A 45 1.51 11.53 -9.41
CA THR A 45 0.12 11.92 -9.69
C THR A 45 -0.48 12.73 -8.55
N TRP A 46 -0.24 12.30 -7.32
CA TRP A 46 -0.94 12.80 -6.13
C TRP A 46 -0.03 13.52 -5.14
N GLY A 47 1.29 13.49 -5.33
CA GLY A 47 2.24 13.99 -4.35
C GLY A 47 2.35 13.02 -3.16
N THR A 48 2.65 13.55 -1.97
CA THR A 48 2.78 12.74 -0.74
C THR A 48 1.46 12.68 0.03
N MET A 49 1.08 11.48 0.45
CA MET A 49 -0.09 11.16 1.25
C MET A 49 0.30 10.22 2.38
N ARG A 50 -0.35 10.37 3.54
CA ARG A 50 -0.20 9.39 4.63
C ARG A 50 -1.18 8.23 4.39
N THR A 51 -0.65 7.01 4.41
CA THR A 51 -1.41 5.79 4.12
C THR A 51 -1.17 4.74 5.18
N GLU A 52 -2.21 4.01 5.56
CA GLU A 52 -2.12 2.76 6.31
C GLU A 52 -2.13 1.59 5.32
N TRP A 53 -1.24 0.64 5.52
CA TRP A 53 -1.16 -0.61 4.77
C TRP A 53 -1.31 -1.78 5.72
N ARG A 54 -2.20 -2.70 5.40
CA ARG A 54 -2.40 -3.95 6.14
C ARG A 54 -2.15 -5.14 5.23
N PHE A 55 -1.31 -6.07 5.65
CA PHE A 55 -0.90 -7.22 4.87
C PHE A 55 -1.43 -8.52 5.48
N ILE A 56 -1.95 -9.39 4.61
CA ILE A 56 -2.22 -10.79 4.94
C ILE A 56 -1.07 -11.60 4.36
N VAL A 57 -0.35 -12.30 5.23
CA VAL A 57 0.83 -13.10 4.86
C VAL A 57 0.57 -14.57 5.15
N GLU A 58 0.68 -15.40 4.13
CA GLU A 58 0.57 -16.85 4.25
C GLU A 58 1.82 -17.50 3.65
N ASN A 59 2.43 -18.44 4.40
CA ASN A 59 3.63 -19.15 3.98
C ASN A 59 4.78 -18.22 3.54
N GLY A 60 4.91 -17.07 4.20
CA GLY A 60 5.95 -16.07 3.92
C GLY A 60 5.72 -15.22 2.67
N LYS A 61 4.51 -15.24 2.09
CA LYS A 61 4.13 -14.40 0.95
C LYS A 61 2.91 -13.56 1.29
N ILE A 62 2.87 -12.32 0.79
CA ILE A 62 1.66 -11.50 0.85
C ILE A 62 0.64 -12.12 -0.11
N THR A 63 -0.52 -12.52 0.42
CA THR A 63 -1.65 -13.04 -0.37
C THR A 63 -2.72 -11.98 -0.61
N HIS A 64 -2.79 -10.98 0.25
CA HIS A 64 -3.65 -9.80 0.10
C HIS A 64 -3.08 -8.63 0.88
N PHE A 65 -3.43 -7.41 0.47
CA PHE A 65 -3.23 -6.23 1.29
C PHE A 65 -4.38 -5.25 1.09
N ASP A 66 -4.57 -4.42 2.11
CA ASP A 66 -5.47 -3.28 2.12
C ASP A 66 -4.62 -2.02 2.30
N THR A 67 -4.90 -1.00 1.50
CA THR A 67 -4.32 0.34 1.67
C THR A 67 -5.44 1.36 1.73
N ALA A 68 -5.28 2.38 2.57
CA ALA A 68 -6.20 3.49 2.67
C ALA A 68 -5.46 4.73 3.20
N GLN A 69 -6.08 5.90 3.04
CA GLN A 69 -5.59 7.10 3.72
C GLN A 69 -5.63 6.92 5.26
N ALA A 70 -4.55 7.33 5.94
CA ALA A 70 -4.39 7.27 7.39
C ALA A 70 -4.57 8.65 8.06
#